data_AF-A0A357AFB1-F1
#
_entry.id   AF-A0A357AFB1-F1
#
_cell.length_a   1.000
_cell.length_b   1.000
_cell.length_c   1.000
_cell.angle_alpha   90.00
_cell.angle_beta   90.00
_cell.angle_gamma   90.00
#
_symmetry.space_group_name_H-M   'P 1'
#
loop_
_entity.id
_entity.type
_entity.pdbx_description
1 polymer ?
#
loop_
_entity_poly.entity_id
_entity_poly.type
_entity_poly.pdbx_seq_one_letter_code
_entity_poly.pdbx_strand_id
1 'polypeptide(L)'
;MLSISEELSNFSSIDLESVEQKIGKIPDDMKYAIELYNKALEDIQNKNEDIAIIALKKAVSVYPAFYEAMNLMGVCYLNLGEEENARGMFNRVIQMDDNSIRAMHYLEQMDGSDSPDKDKSKLPKAKNNRKTKSPAKAIAWMNWISSGLSPERDPPYFFKYIVGFVLGVLCICLLWLFLPNQSPVVLRLGRSVNESQQMEKLKAENLDLNRQLDGLMTDLETARKTENQLRNEMDQYGKWSAILRNLQNLAEAGKYMDVVKEIEKDLSGLDLPEPIETEIIALNNECKPKAVSQLYSSAKKIYASNANARDPEVYKQSADEYKMVIRIIEELGLTPSNMAEIYYYGGKAIALSKSPSEQDAEEEAIRCFDTVISSEPGSKLASYAQARINELESGKEIKH
;
A
#
# COMPACT_ATOMS: atom_id res chain seq x y z
N MET A 1 -21.72 -3.07 -18.04
CA MET A 1 -20.58 -3.95 -17.75
C MET A 1 -19.51 -3.68 -18.79
N LEU A 2 -18.27 -3.41 -18.35
CA LEU A 2 -17.12 -3.17 -19.22
C LEU A 2 -16.80 -4.45 -20.02
N SER A 3 -16.74 -4.35 -21.34
CA SER A 3 -16.25 -5.42 -22.22
C SER A 3 -14.72 -5.30 -22.31
N ILE A 4 -14.01 -6.01 -21.42
CA ILE A 4 -12.55 -5.87 -21.26
C ILE A 4 -11.80 -6.16 -22.57
N SER A 5 -12.23 -7.17 -23.34
CA SER A 5 -11.64 -7.53 -24.62
C SER A 5 -11.84 -6.47 -25.72
N GLU A 6 -12.98 -5.78 -25.70
CA GLU A 6 -13.26 -4.65 -26.59
C GLU A 6 -12.39 -3.45 -26.21
N GLU A 7 -12.24 -3.17 -24.92
CA GLU A 7 -11.41 -2.04 -24.48
C GLU A 7 -9.92 -2.26 -24.75
N LEU A 8 -9.41 -3.48 -24.56
CA LEU A 8 -8.03 -3.81 -24.94
C LEU A 8 -7.78 -3.58 -26.44
N SER A 9 -8.79 -3.76 -27.30
CA SER A 9 -8.69 -3.49 -28.74
C SER A 9 -8.68 -2.00 -29.09
N ASN A 10 -9.14 -1.14 -28.17
CA ASN A 10 -9.15 0.32 -28.36
C ASN A 10 -7.77 0.95 -28.15
N PHE A 11 -6.84 0.25 -27.50
CA PHE A 11 -5.46 0.72 -27.36
C PHE A 11 -4.65 0.42 -28.62
N SER A 12 -3.99 1.45 -29.15
CA SER A 12 -3.15 1.36 -30.34
C SER A 12 -1.69 1.67 -30.05
N SER A 13 -0.79 1.08 -30.83
CA SER A 13 0.63 1.44 -30.76
C SER A 13 0.84 2.91 -31.11
N ILE A 14 1.82 3.51 -30.45
CA ILE A 14 2.20 4.91 -30.62
C ILE A 14 3.39 4.96 -31.57
N ASP A 15 3.21 5.61 -32.71
CA ASP A 15 4.29 5.85 -33.68
C ASP A 15 5.17 7.02 -33.22
N LEU A 16 6.41 6.69 -32.87
CA LEU A 16 7.44 7.65 -32.41
C LEU A 16 7.69 8.76 -33.44
N GLU A 17 7.72 8.44 -34.74
CA GLU A 17 7.96 9.44 -35.79
C GLU A 17 6.80 10.44 -35.87
N SER A 18 5.56 9.96 -35.76
CA SER A 18 4.37 10.80 -35.73
C SER A 18 4.32 11.71 -34.49
N VAL A 19 4.78 11.22 -33.34
CA VAL A 19 4.85 12.00 -32.10
C VAL A 19 5.91 13.10 -32.23
N GLU A 20 7.13 12.76 -32.64
CA GLU A 20 8.21 13.74 -32.81
C GLU A 20 7.86 14.83 -33.84
N GLN A 21 7.12 14.50 -34.91
CA GLN A 21 6.64 15.47 -35.89
C GLN A 21 5.59 16.45 -35.33
N LYS A 22 4.79 16.03 -34.35
CA LYS A 22 3.69 16.85 -33.79
C LYS A 22 4.13 17.73 -32.63
N ILE A 23 4.98 17.22 -31.75
CA ILE A 23 5.38 17.90 -30.50
C ILE A 23 6.86 18.27 -30.45
N GLY A 24 7.62 17.95 -31.50
CA GLY A 24 9.07 18.17 -31.56
C GLY A 24 9.84 17.04 -30.88
N LYS A 25 11.15 17.25 -30.68
CA LYS A 25 12.02 16.26 -30.04
C LYS A 25 11.52 15.93 -28.63
N ILE A 26 11.16 14.67 -28.40
CA ILE A 26 10.73 14.17 -27.09
C ILE A 26 11.94 13.73 -26.25
N PRO A 27 11.82 13.72 -24.90
CA PRO A 27 12.86 13.17 -24.02
C PRO A 27 13.14 11.69 -24.30
N ASP A 28 14.39 11.25 -24.11
CA ASP A 28 14.80 9.87 -24.34
C ASP A 28 14.03 8.88 -23.43
N ASP A 29 13.71 9.29 -22.20
CA ASP A 29 12.90 8.50 -21.26
C ASP A 29 11.47 8.28 -21.77
N MET A 30 10.87 9.31 -22.40
CA MET A 30 9.53 9.21 -22.99
C MET A 30 9.53 8.26 -24.19
N LYS A 31 10.58 8.33 -25.02
CA LYS A 31 10.77 7.42 -26.16
C LYS A 31 10.90 5.97 -25.70
N TYR A 32 11.73 5.73 -24.68
CA TYR A 32 11.92 4.40 -24.12
C TYR A 32 10.62 3.85 -23.47
N ALA A 33 9.86 4.71 -22.77
CA ALA A 33 8.57 4.34 -22.23
C ALA A 33 7.55 3.97 -23.32
N ILE A 34 7.51 4.71 -24.43
CA ILE A 34 6.65 4.42 -25.60
C ILE A 34 7.02 3.06 -26.23
N GLU A 35 8.31 2.73 -26.36
CA GLU A 35 8.74 1.42 -26.86
C GLU A 35 8.27 0.28 -25.97
N LEU A 36 8.37 0.44 -24.64
CA LEU A 36 7.88 -0.53 -23.66
C LEU A 36 6.35 -0.69 -23.71
N TYR A 37 5.62 0.42 -23.89
CA TYR A 37 4.16 0.40 -24.08
C TYR A 37 3.75 -0.33 -25.37
N ASN A 38 4.43 -0.07 -26.49
CA ASN A 38 4.16 -0.75 -27.76
C ASN A 38 4.44 -2.25 -27.65
N LYS A 39 5.50 -2.64 -26.94
CA LYS A 39 5.79 -4.04 -26.65
C LYS A 39 4.70 -4.69 -25.79
N ALA A 40 4.21 -3.98 -24.76
CA ALA A 40 3.11 -4.49 -23.94
C ALA A 40 1.84 -4.75 -24.76
N LEU A 41 1.53 -3.91 -25.75
CA LEU A 41 0.40 -4.15 -26.66
C LEU A 41 0.57 -5.41 -27.51
N GLU A 42 1.79 -5.67 -27.98
CA GLU A 42 2.11 -6.91 -28.70
C GLU A 42 1.94 -8.14 -27.78
N ASP A 43 2.42 -8.04 -26.54
CA ASP A 43 2.29 -9.09 -25.53
C ASP A 43 0.81 -9.38 -25.18
N ILE A 44 -0.04 -8.35 -25.10
CA ILE A 44 -1.50 -8.49 -24.92
C ILE A 44 -2.14 -9.23 -26.11
N GLN A 45 -1.75 -8.89 -27.34
CA GLN A 45 -2.24 -9.59 -28.55
C GLN A 45 -1.85 -11.07 -28.54
N ASN A 46 -0.67 -11.38 -28.00
CA ASN A 46 -0.15 -12.73 -27.83
C ASN A 46 -0.73 -13.46 -26.60
N LYS A 47 -1.68 -12.85 -25.86
CA LYS A 47 -2.27 -13.35 -24.62
C LYS A 47 -1.27 -13.56 -23.48
N ASN A 48 -0.16 -12.82 -23.50
CA ASN A 48 0.88 -12.82 -22.47
C ASN A 48 0.71 -11.62 -21.53
N GLU A 49 -0.44 -11.53 -20.87
CA GLU A 49 -0.83 -10.33 -20.10
C GLU A 49 0.07 -10.05 -18.90
N ASP A 50 0.61 -11.07 -18.23
CA ASP A 50 1.58 -10.90 -17.15
C ASP A 50 2.85 -10.19 -17.63
N ILE A 51 3.33 -10.56 -18.83
CA ILE A 51 4.51 -9.95 -19.47
C ILE A 51 4.19 -8.51 -19.88
N ALA A 52 2.98 -8.27 -20.40
CA ALA A 52 2.52 -6.93 -20.73
C ALA A 52 2.47 -6.02 -19.51
N ILE A 53 1.95 -6.49 -18.37
CA ILE A 53 1.92 -5.72 -17.12
C ILE A 53 3.34 -5.39 -16.63
N ILE A 54 4.31 -6.30 -16.76
CA ILE A 54 5.72 -6.02 -16.44
C ILE A 54 6.28 -4.91 -17.34
N ALA A 55 6.03 -4.99 -18.64
CA ALA A 55 6.46 -3.96 -19.59
C ALA A 55 5.82 -2.59 -19.28
N LEU A 56 4.53 -2.56 -18.91
CA LEU A 56 3.82 -1.34 -18.52
C LEU A 56 4.32 -0.76 -17.20
N LYS A 57 4.58 -1.60 -16.19
CA LYS A 57 5.23 -1.17 -14.93
C LYS A 57 6.55 -0.47 -15.19
N LYS A 58 7.37 -1.03 -16.07
CA LYS A 58 8.64 -0.43 -16.47
C LYS A 58 8.43 0.88 -17.22
N ALA A 59 7.49 0.94 -18.16
CA ALA A 59 7.15 2.16 -18.90
C ALA A 59 6.74 3.31 -17.95
N VAL A 60 5.89 3.02 -16.97
CA VAL A 60 5.44 3.99 -15.96
C VAL A 60 6.57 4.39 -15.00
N SER A 61 7.49 3.46 -14.66
CA SER A 61 8.66 3.80 -13.85
C SER A 61 9.64 4.72 -14.57
N VAL A 62 9.80 4.55 -15.89
CA VAL A 62 10.67 5.38 -16.73
C VAL A 62 10.03 6.75 -17.00
N TYR A 63 8.72 6.78 -17.27
CA TYR A 63 7.98 8.01 -17.50
C TYR A 63 6.71 8.05 -16.62
N PRO A 64 6.79 8.62 -15.40
CA PRO A 64 5.68 8.60 -14.44
C PRO A 64 4.42 9.35 -14.86
N ALA A 65 4.47 10.20 -15.89
CA ALA A 65 3.31 10.90 -16.44
C ALA A 65 2.69 10.17 -17.66
N PHE A 66 2.96 8.86 -17.83
CA PHE A 66 2.42 8.07 -18.95
C PHE A 66 1.00 7.57 -18.67
N TYR A 67 0.01 8.45 -18.74
CA TYR A 67 -1.39 8.12 -18.41
C TYR A 67 -1.99 7.00 -19.26
N GLU A 68 -1.65 6.94 -20.55
CA GLU A 68 -2.13 5.90 -21.46
C GLU A 68 -1.61 4.50 -21.04
N ALA A 69 -0.35 4.40 -20.61
CA ALA A 69 0.22 3.16 -20.10
C ALA A 69 -0.41 2.74 -18.76
N MET A 70 -0.71 3.69 -17.88
CA MET A 70 -1.42 3.41 -16.62
C MET A 70 -2.86 2.93 -16.87
N ASN A 71 -3.56 3.55 -17.83
CA ASN A 71 -4.90 3.12 -18.24
C ASN A 71 -4.89 1.70 -18.81
N LEU A 72 -3.95 1.40 -19.71
CA LEU A 72 -3.80 0.05 -20.27
C LEU A 72 -3.48 -0.98 -19.17
N MET A 73 -2.59 -0.63 -18.24
CA MET A 73 -2.24 -1.48 -17.11
C MET A 73 -3.43 -1.76 -16.19
N GLY A 74 -4.28 -0.76 -15.94
CA GLY A 74 -5.53 -0.94 -15.20
C GLY A 74 -6.51 -1.88 -15.91
N VAL A 75 -6.66 -1.78 -17.23
CA VAL A 75 -7.51 -2.69 -18.01
C VAL A 75 -6.95 -4.11 -18.03
N CYS A 76 -5.63 -4.29 -18.11
CA CYS A 76 -4.99 -5.61 -17.96
C CYS A 76 -5.27 -6.23 -16.58
N TYR A 77 -5.21 -5.44 -15.50
CA TYR A 77 -5.56 -5.92 -14.17
C TYR A 77 -7.03 -6.37 -14.05
N LEU A 78 -7.95 -5.65 -14.70
CA LEU A 78 -9.35 -6.09 -14.77
C LEU A 78 -9.49 -7.43 -15.49
N ASN A 79 -8.71 -7.66 -16.56
CA ASN A 79 -8.75 -8.94 -17.27
C ASN A 79 -8.27 -10.11 -16.43
N LEU A 80 -7.29 -9.87 -15.53
CA LEU A 80 -6.79 -10.85 -14.57
C LEU A 80 -7.67 -11.00 -13.31
N GLY A 81 -8.73 -10.19 -13.17
CA GLY A 81 -9.59 -10.17 -11.98
C GLY A 81 -9.01 -9.43 -10.77
N GLU A 82 -7.94 -8.66 -10.94
CA GLU A 82 -7.29 -7.87 -9.90
C GLU A 82 -7.91 -6.47 -9.76
N GLU A 83 -9.16 -6.42 -9.29
CA GLU A 83 -9.97 -5.19 -9.26
C GLU A 83 -9.35 -4.04 -8.43
N GLU A 84 -8.81 -4.35 -7.25
CA GLU A 84 -8.16 -3.36 -6.38
C GLU A 84 -6.93 -2.72 -7.03
N ASN A 85 -6.14 -3.52 -7.75
CA ASN A 85 -4.95 -3.02 -8.46
C ASN A 85 -5.36 -2.14 -9.64
N ALA A 86 -6.40 -2.53 -10.39
CA ALA A 86 -6.97 -1.72 -11.45
C ALA A 86 -7.48 -0.36 -10.93
N ARG A 87 -8.25 -0.36 -9.84
CA ARG A 87 -8.77 0.83 -9.17
C ARG A 87 -7.64 1.76 -8.73
N GLY A 88 -6.57 1.20 -8.15
CA GLY A 88 -5.37 1.95 -7.79
C GLY A 88 -4.73 2.66 -8.98
N MET A 89 -4.63 2.00 -10.14
CA MET A 89 -4.08 2.59 -11.36
C MET A 89 -4.95 3.74 -11.90
N PHE A 90 -6.27 3.54 -11.97
CA PHE A 90 -7.18 4.59 -12.46
C PHE A 90 -7.24 5.81 -11.54
N ASN A 91 -7.25 5.60 -10.21
CA ASN A 91 -7.15 6.69 -9.24
C ASN A 91 -5.84 7.47 -9.39
N ARG A 92 -4.72 6.78 -9.63
CA ARG A 92 -3.43 7.44 -9.86
C ARG A 92 -3.44 8.29 -11.12
N VAL A 93 -4.11 7.84 -12.19
CA VAL A 93 -4.29 8.65 -13.40
C VAL A 93 -5.10 9.91 -13.10
N ILE A 94 -6.20 9.80 -12.36
CA ILE A 94 -7.06 10.94 -12.01
C ILE A 94 -6.31 11.96 -11.14
N GLN A 95 -5.52 11.50 -10.16
CA GLN A 95 -4.72 12.38 -9.30
C GLN A 95 -3.64 13.16 -10.06
N MET A 96 -3.16 12.60 -11.18
CA MET A 96 -2.06 13.19 -11.95
C MET A 96 -2.55 13.96 -13.19
N ASP A 97 -3.80 13.72 -13.63
CA ASP A 97 -4.50 14.44 -14.68
C ASP A 97 -5.99 14.52 -14.35
N ASP A 98 -6.40 15.66 -13.77
CA ASP A 98 -7.77 15.97 -13.37
C ASP A 98 -8.78 15.92 -14.53
N ASN A 99 -8.32 15.87 -15.80
CA ASN A 99 -9.17 15.81 -16.98
C ASN A 99 -9.14 14.43 -17.69
N SER A 100 -8.65 13.38 -17.02
CA SER A 100 -8.60 12.03 -17.57
C SER A 100 -9.97 11.33 -17.56
N ILE A 101 -10.77 11.62 -18.59
CA ILE A 101 -12.13 11.09 -18.78
C ILE A 101 -12.15 9.55 -18.83
N ARG A 102 -11.11 8.90 -19.38
CA ARG A 102 -11.05 7.44 -19.51
C ARG A 102 -10.93 6.74 -18.15
N ALA A 103 -10.04 7.22 -17.28
CA ALA A 103 -9.85 6.64 -15.94
C ALA A 103 -11.09 6.77 -15.07
N MET A 104 -11.76 7.93 -15.10
CA MET A 104 -13.03 8.15 -14.40
C MET A 104 -14.12 7.19 -14.90
N HIS A 105 -14.22 7.02 -16.22
CA HIS A 105 -15.19 6.11 -16.82
C HIS A 105 -14.92 4.65 -16.45
N TYR A 106 -13.66 4.21 -16.35
CA TYR A 106 -13.35 2.86 -15.86
C TYR A 106 -13.80 2.65 -14.42
N LEU A 107 -13.54 3.61 -13.52
CA LEU A 107 -14.00 3.54 -12.14
C LEU A 107 -15.53 3.49 -12.04
N GLU A 108 -16.24 4.36 -12.78
CA GLU A 108 -17.70 4.38 -12.82
C GLU A 108 -18.28 3.04 -13.32
N GLN A 109 -17.61 2.40 -14.28
CA GLN A 109 -18.03 1.09 -14.77
C GLN A 109 -17.72 -0.07 -13.81
N MET A 110 -16.65 0.05 -13.01
CA MET A 110 -16.29 -0.92 -11.97
C MET A 110 -17.25 -0.84 -10.77
N ASP A 111 -17.60 0.38 -10.33
CA ASP A 111 -18.48 0.61 -9.18
C ASP A 111 -19.94 0.21 -9.43
N GLY A 112 -20.29 -0.09 -10.68
CA GLY A 112 -21.66 -0.27 -11.10
C GLY A 112 -22.39 1.08 -11.08
N SER A 113 -23.33 1.26 -12.00
CA SER A 113 -24.15 2.46 -12.07
C SER A 113 -25.17 2.53 -10.93
N ASP A 114 -24.70 2.64 -9.69
CA ASP A 114 -25.48 2.97 -8.50
C ASP A 114 -24.77 4.08 -7.74
N SER A 115 -25.06 5.32 -8.15
CA SER A 115 -25.02 6.45 -7.23
C SER A 115 -26.12 7.44 -7.60
N PRO A 116 -26.99 7.82 -6.63
CA PRO A 116 -27.99 8.84 -6.83
C PRO A 116 -27.32 10.21 -6.89
N ASP A 117 -27.66 10.94 -7.94
CA ASP A 117 -27.75 12.40 -7.98
C ASP A 117 -26.55 13.19 -7.41
N LYS A 118 -25.57 13.48 -8.26
CA LYS A 118 -24.79 14.73 -8.17
C LYS A 118 -24.61 15.36 -9.56
N ASP A 119 -25.54 16.27 -9.80
CA ASP A 119 -25.30 17.61 -10.35
C ASP A 119 -24.54 17.70 -11.69
N LYS A 120 -25.34 17.63 -12.76
CA LYS A 120 -24.96 18.08 -14.10
C LYS A 120 -24.64 19.57 -14.08
N SER A 121 -23.36 19.93 -14.09
CA SER A 121 -22.98 21.27 -14.53
C SER A 121 -21.70 21.31 -15.39
N LYS A 122 -21.95 21.60 -16.67
CA LYS A 122 -21.09 22.35 -17.62
C LYS A 122 -19.90 21.63 -18.27
N LEU A 123 -20.18 20.91 -19.36
CA LEU A 123 -19.27 20.86 -20.52
C LEU A 123 -19.67 21.95 -21.53
N PRO A 124 -18.74 22.83 -22.00
CA PRO A 124 -18.98 23.62 -23.19
C PRO A 124 -18.66 22.79 -24.44
N LYS A 125 -19.66 22.70 -25.33
CA LYS A 125 -19.52 22.15 -26.68
C LYS A 125 -18.66 23.09 -27.53
N ALA A 126 -17.50 22.61 -27.98
CA ALA A 126 -16.75 23.24 -29.07
C ALA A 126 -16.92 22.41 -30.35
N LYS A 127 -17.76 22.90 -31.26
CA LYS A 127 -17.71 22.55 -32.68
C LYS A 127 -16.33 22.91 -33.21
N ASN A 128 -15.64 21.97 -33.86
CA ASN A 128 -14.78 22.34 -34.98
C ASN A 128 -14.68 21.24 -36.02
N ASN A 129 -15.09 21.61 -37.24
CA ASN A 129 -14.77 20.95 -38.48
C ASN A 129 -13.24 20.82 -38.61
N ARG A 130 -12.76 19.62 -38.93
CA ARG A 130 -11.59 19.46 -39.80
C ARG A 130 -11.65 18.12 -40.52
N LYS A 131 -11.92 18.22 -41.83
CA LYS A 131 -11.70 17.18 -42.81
C LYS A 131 -10.21 16.84 -42.82
N THR A 132 -9.86 15.57 -42.63
CA THR A 132 -8.56 15.03 -43.04
C THR A 132 -8.79 13.77 -43.85
N LYS A 133 -8.13 13.76 -45.01
CA LYS A 133 -8.24 12.77 -46.08
C LYS A 133 -7.42 11.53 -45.69
N SER A 134 -8.04 10.35 -45.76
CA SER A 134 -7.33 9.06 -45.74
C SER A 134 -6.99 8.62 -47.18
N PRO A 135 -5.92 7.81 -47.37
CA PRO A 135 -5.42 7.46 -48.69
C PRO A 135 -6.29 6.41 -49.38
N ALA A 136 -6.80 6.78 -50.55
CA ALA A 136 -7.77 6.06 -51.37
C ALA A 136 -7.25 4.81 -52.11
N LYS A 137 -6.34 4.02 -51.52
CA LYS A 137 -5.78 2.82 -52.20
C LYS A 137 -6.04 1.49 -51.48
N ALA A 138 -6.59 1.51 -50.27
CA ALA A 138 -7.02 0.31 -49.55
C ALA A 138 -8.48 -0.12 -49.84
N ILE A 139 -9.28 0.74 -50.49
CA ILE A 139 -10.75 0.57 -50.63
C ILE A 139 -11.15 -0.03 -52.00
N ALA A 140 -10.26 -0.02 -53.00
CA ALA A 140 -10.58 -0.46 -54.37
C ALA A 140 -10.58 -1.99 -54.56
N TRP A 141 -9.74 -2.73 -53.82
CA TRP A 141 -9.65 -4.19 -53.90
C TRP A 141 -10.70 -4.88 -53.01
N MET A 142 -11.12 -4.23 -51.92
CA MET A 142 -12.15 -4.75 -51.01
C MET A 142 -13.59 -4.60 -51.57
N ASN A 143 -13.85 -3.64 -52.47
CA ASN A 143 -15.14 -3.48 -53.15
C ASN A 143 -15.38 -4.46 -54.31
N TRP A 144 -14.32 -5.02 -54.93
CA TRP A 144 -14.45 -6.07 -55.95
C TRP A 144 -14.72 -7.46 -55.34
N ILE A 145 -14.14 -7.77 -54.18
CA ILE A 145 -14.33 -9.07 -53.51
C ILE A 145 -15.71 -9.15 -52.83
N SER A 146 -16.23 -8.04 -52.32
CA SER A 146 -17.55 -7.97 -51.68
C SER A 146 -18.74 -8.00 -52.66
N SER A 147 -18.51 -7.76 -53.95
CA SER A 147 -19.53 -7.89 -55.00
C SER A 147 -19.68 -9.33 -55.55
N GLY A 148 -18.80 -10.26 -55.16
CA GLY A 148 -18.88 -11.68 -55.53
C GLY A 148 -19.52 -12.60 -54.49
N LEU A 149 -19.84 -12.10 -53.30
CA LEU A 149 -20.32 -12.88 -52.15
C LEU A 149 -21.62 -12.31 -51.53
N SER A 150 -22.33 -11.43 -52.24
CA SER A 150 -23.63 -10.92 -51.79
C SER A 150 -24.74 -11.94 -52.10
N PRO A 151 -25.68 -12.23 -51.18
CA PRO A 151 -26.81 -13.12 -51.44
C PRO A 151 -27.83 -12.39 -52.32
N GLU A 152 -27.81 -12.68 -53.61
CA GLU A 152 -28.77 -12.11 -54.57
C GLU A 152 -30.08 -12.89 -54.53
N ARG A 153 -31.21 -12.16 -54.59
CA ARG A 153 -32.55 -12.58 -54.19
C ARG A 153 -33.49 -12.87 -55.38
N ASP A 154 -33.01 -13.46 -56.48
CA ASP A 154 -33.91 -13.91 -57.57
C ASP A 154 -33.53 -15.28 -58.19
N PRO A 155 -34.50 -16.22 -58.36
CA PRO A 155 -34.29 -17.54 -58.96
C PRO A 155 -34.16 -17.51 -60.50
N PRO A 156 -33.53 -18.53 -61.13
CA PRO A 156 -33.03 -19.76 -60.53
C PRO A 156 -31.52 -19.73 -60.17
N TYR A 157 -31.24 -20.02 -58.91
CA TYR A 157 -29.98 -19.82 -58.19
C TYR A 157 -28.84 -20.82 -58.51
N PHE A 158 -29.09 -21.88 -59.28
CA PHE A 158 -28.14 -23.01 -59.38
C PHE A 158 -27.12 -22.88 -60.53
N PHE A 159 -27.39 -22.01 -61.52
CA PHE A 159 -26.58 -21.95 -62.75
C PHE A 159 -25.14 -21.45 -62.52
N LYS A 160 -24.94 -20.48 -61.62
CA LYS A 160 -23.60 -19.95 -61.29
C LYS A 160 -22.71 -21.01 -60.63
N TYR A 161 -23.27 -21.83 -59.73
CA TYR A 161 -22.54 -22.91 -59.07
C TYR A 161 -22.23 -24.08 -60.00
N ILE A 162 -23.13 -24.41 -60.93
CA ILE A 162 -22.86 -25.41 -61.98
C ILE A 162 -21.70 -24.95 -62.86
N VAL A 163 -21.70 -23.70 -63.31
CA VAL A 163 -20.63 -23.17 -64.17
C VAL A 163 -19.29 -23.18 -63.44
N GLY A 164 -19.25 -22.78 -62.17
CA GLY A 164 -18.05 -22.86 -61.34
C GLY A 164 -17.54 -24.29 -61.11
N PHE A 165 -18.45 -25.24 -60.88
CA PHE A 165 -18.10 -26.65 -60.69
C PHE A 165 -17.55 -27.28 -61.98
N VAL A 166 -18.18 -27.01 -63.13
CA VAL A 166 -17.73 -27.51 -64.43
C VAL A 166 -16.36 -26.94 -64.81
N LEU A 167 -16.12 -25.65 -64.55
CA LEU A 167 -14.80 -25.03 -64.74
C LEU A 167 -13.73 -25.64 -63.82
N GLY A 168 -14.07 -25.93 -62.56
CA GLY A 168 -13.17 -26.60 -61.62
C GLY A 168 -12.80 -28.02 -62.06
N VAL A 169 -13.78 -28.82 -62.48
CA VAL A 169 -13.55 -30.19 -62.98
C VAL A 169 -12.73 -30.17 -64.27
N LEU A 170 -12.98 -29.23 -65.18
CA LEU A 170 -12.18 -29.06 -66.40
C LEU A 170 -10.73 -28.68 -66.10
N CYS A 171 -10.47 -27.79 -65.13
CA CYS A 171 -9.11 -27.44 -64.71
C CYS A 171 -8.37 -28.63 -64.10
N ILE A 172 -9.05 -29.45 -63.29
CA ILE A 172 -8.46 -30.65 -62.67
C ILE A 172 -8.21 -31.75 -63.73
N CYS A 173 -9.12 -31.96 -64.67
CA CYS A 173 -8.92 -32.87 -65.81
C CYS A 173 -7.77 -32.41 -66.72
N LEU A 174 -7.65 -31.11 -66.99
CA LEU A 174 -6.55 -30.55 -67.78
C LEU A 174 -5.20 -30.70 -67.06
N LEU A 175 -5.16 -30.46 -65.74
CA LEU A 175 -3.96 -30.71 -64.94
C LEU A 175 -3.59 -32.19 -64.93
N TRP A 176 -4.57 -33.10 -64.88
CA TRP A 176 -4.33 -34.54 -64.93
C TRP A 176 -3.83 -35.02 -66.30
N LEU A 177 -4.28 -34.39 -67.40
CA LEU A 177 -3.87 -34.72 -68.77
C LEU A 177 -2.50 -34.13 -69.15
N PHE A 178 -2.09 -33.04 -68.51
CA PHE A 178 -0.77 -32.42 -68.65
C PHE A 178 0.31 -33.00 -67.72
N LEU A 179 -0.02 -33.97 -66.85
CA LEU A 179 0.98 -34.68 -66.06
C LEU A 179 1.60 -35.81 -66.90
N PRO A 180 2.85 -35.70 -67.38
CA PRO A 180 3.54 -36.81 -68.02
C PRO A 180 3.74 -37.94 -67.02
N ASN A 181 3.20 -39.12 -67.36
CA ASN A 181 3.44 -40.35 -66.64
C ASN A 181 4.95 -40.67 -66.70
N GLN A 182 5.58 -40.83 -65.52
CA GLN A 182 6.98 -41.22 -65.26
C GLN A 182 8.00 -40.08 -65.05
N SER A 183 8.10 -39.61 -63.80
CA SER A 183 9.35 -39.68 -63.02
C SER A 183 9.02 -39.42 -61.54
N PRO A 184 9.57 -40.17 -60.57
CA PRO A 184 9.46 -39.76 -59.17
C PRO A 184 10.12 -38.40 -59.06
N VAL A 185 9.36 -37.40 -58.59
CA VAL A 185 9.92 -36.11 -58.24
C VAL A 185 10.87 -36.34 -57.07
N VAL A 186 12.14 -36.58 -57.38
CA VAL A 186 13.20 -36.58 -56.39
C VAL A 186 13.48 -35.11 -56.10
N LEU A 187 12.71 -34.53 -55.18
CA LEU A 187 13.09 -33.31 -54.49
C LEU A 187 14.37 -33.61 -53.72
N ARG A 188 15.52 -33.50 -54.38
CA ARG A 188 16.79 -33.30 -53.69
C ARG A 188 16.74 -31.91 -53.09
N LEU A 189 16.13 -31.82 -51.90
CA LEU A 189 16.38 -30.75 -50.94
C LEU A 189 17.82 -30.94 -50.40
N GLY A 190 18.78 -30.89 -51.31
CA GLY A 190 20.20 -30.97 -51.03
C GLY A 190 20.71 -29.59 -50.64
N ARG A 191 20.33 -29.16 -49.45
CA ARG A 191 21.26 -28.43 -48.61
C ARG A 191 21.31 -29.26 -47.33
N SER A 192 22.29 -30.16 -47.23
CA SER A 192 22.75 -30.62 -45.92
C SER A 192 23.41 -29.41 -45.25
N VAL A 193 22.59 -28.40 -44.92
CA VAL A 193 22.93 -27.50 -43.85
C VAL A 193 23.05 -28.41 -42.64
N ASN A 194 24.06 -28.18 -41.81
CA ASN A 194 24.28 -28.93 -40.59
C ASN A 194 23.05 -28.81 -39.67
N GLU A 195 21.97 -29.55 -39.96
CA GLU A 195 20.73 -29.56 -39.18
C GLU A 195 21.04 -30.04 -37.77
N SER A 196 22.00 -30.94 -37.60
CA SER A 196 22.55 -31.30 -36.28
C SER A 196 23.19 -30.10 -35.57
N GLN A 197 24.06 -29.31 -36.23
CA GLN A 197 24.68 -28.14 -35.59
C GLN A 197 23.70 -26.98 -35.37
N GLN A 198 22.74 -26.75 -36.28
CA GLN A 198 21.70 -25.75 -36.10
C GLN A 198 20.74 -26.15 -34.99
N MET A 199 20.34 -27.42 -34.94
CA MET A 199 19.49 -27.96 -33.88
C MET A 199 20.19 -27.95 -32.52
N GLU A 200 21.50 -28.21 -32.45
CA GLU A 200 22.27 -28.02 -31.21
C GLU A 200 22.38 -26.55 -30.81
N LYS A 201 22.63 -25.63 -31.76
CA LYS A 201 22.62 -24.18 -31.47
C LYS A 201 21.27 -23.70 -30.97
N LEU A 202 20.18 -24.11 -31.63
CA LEU A 202 18.80 -23.81 -31.22
C LEU A 202 18.45 -24.39 -29.85
N LYS A 203 18.91 -25.61 -29.54
CA LYS A 203 18.74 -26.20 -28.20
C LYS A 203 19.55 -25.45 -27.15
N ALA A 204 20.78 -25.06 -27.46
CA ALA A 204 21.60 -24.25 -26.57
C ALA A 204 20.98 -22.87 -26.32
N GLU A 205 20.43 -22.23 -27.35
CA GLU A 205 19.72 -20.95 -27.25
C GLU A 205 18.41 -21.07 -26.46
N ASN A 206 17.61 -22.13 -26.65
CA ASN A 206 16.43 -22.39 -25.81
C ASN A 206 16.80 -22.65 -24.35
N LEU A 207 17.89 -23.37 -24.09
CA LEU A 207 18.39 -23.60 -22.73
C LEU A 207 18.89 -22.30 -22.10
N ASP A 208 19.56 -21.44 -22.86
CA ASP A 208 20.01 -20.13 -22.40
C ASP A 208 18.82 -19.20 -22.12
N LEU A 209 17.84 -19.18 -23.02
CA LEU A 209 16.63 -18.40 -22.87
C LEU A 209 15.81 -18.85 -21.65
N ASN A 210 15.66 -20.16 -21.43
CA ASN A 210 15.02 -20.68 -20.22
C ASN A 210 15.77 -20.28 -18.95
N ARG A 211 17.11 -20.31 -18.95
CA ARG A 211 17.91 -19.83 -17.80
C ARG A 211 17.72 -18.35 -17.53
N GLN A 212 17.65 -17.52 -18.58
CA GLN A 212 17.36 -16.10 -18.44
C GLN A 212 15.94 -15.89 -17.89
N LEU A 213 14.97 -16.67 -18.34
CA LEU A 213 13.59 -16.62 -17.87
C LEU A 213 13.49 -17.01 -16.39
N ASP A 214 14.18 -18.09 -15.99
CA ASP A 214 14.28 -18.52 -14.59
C ASP A 214 14.94 -17.43 -13.72
N GLY A 215 16.05 -16.83 -14.20
CA GLY A 215 16.72 -15.73 -13.51
C GLY A 215 15.81 -14.51 -13.31
N LEU A 216 15.11 -14.10 -14.37
CA LEU A 216 14.15 -13.00 -14.32
C LEU A 216 12.96 -13.31 -13.39
N MET A 217 12.49 -14.56 -13.34
CA MET A 217 11.46 -14.99 -12.40
C MET A 217 11.95 -14.88 -10.95
N THR A 218 13.20 -15.30 -10.67
CA THR A 218 13.78 -15.18 -9.32
C THR A 218 14.00 -13.72 -8.91
N ASP A 219 14.42 -12.86 -9.83
CA ASP A 219 14.59 -11.43 -9.59
C ASP A 219 13.23 -10.75 -9.33
N LEU A 220 12.19 -11.15 -10.06
CA LEU A 220 10.83 -10.66 -9.85
C LEU A 220 10.28 -11.12 -8.49
N GLU A 221 10.50 -12.38 -8.12
CA GLU A 221 10.05 -12.91 -6.83
C GLU A 221 10.77 -12.22 -5.66
N THR A 222 12.07 -12.00 -5.76
CA THR A 222 12.83 -11.24 -4.75
C THR A 222 12.37 -9.79 -4.68
N ALA A 223 12.15 -9.13 -5.81
CA ALA A 223 11.60 -7.77 -5.85
C ALA A 223 10.19 -7.67 -5.24
N ARG A 224 9.30 -8.65 -5.50
CA ARG A 224 7.98 -8.70 -4.86
C ARG A 224 8.07 -8.92 -3.35
N LYS A 225 8.98 -9.79 -2.91
CA LYS A 225 9.21 -10.04 -1.48
C LYS A 225 9.70 -8.77 -0.77
N THR A 226 10.67 -8.06 -1.36
CA THR A 226 11.17 -6.80 -0.80
C THR A 226 10.09 -5.71 -0.81
N GLU A 227 9.31 -5.58 -1.89
CA GLU A 227 8.19 -4.63 -1.96
C GLU A 227 7.15 -4.89 -0.86
N ASN A 228 6.78 -6.16 -0.63
CA ASN A 228 5.86 -6.52 0.45
C ASN A 228 6.45 -6.24 1.84
N GLN A 229 7.75 -6.48 2.04
CA GLN A 229 8.43 -6.15 3.29
C GLN A 229 8.43 -4.64 3.54
N LEU A 230 8.83 -3.85 2.55
CA LEU A 230 8.82 -2.38 2.59
C LEU A 230 7.42 -1.83 2.86
N ARG A 231 6.40 -2.40 2.21
CA ARG A 231 5.00 -2.02 2.44
C ARG A 231 4.57 -2.28 3.88
N ASN A 232 4.88 -3.46 4.42
CA ASN A 232 4.56 -3.78 5.80
C ASN A 232 5.31 -2.86 6.79
N GLU A 233 6.58 -2.58 6.55
CA GLU A 233 7.36 -1.62 7.33
C GLU A 233 6.75 -0.21 7.28
N MET A 234 6.31 0.25 6.10
CA MET A 234 5.60 1.53 5.96
C MET A 234 4.27 1.54 6.71
N ASP A 235 3.49 0.46 6.65
CA ASP A 235 2.22 0.37 7.40
C ASP A 235 2.45 0.40 8.92
N GLN A 236 3.50 -0.28 9.42
CA GLN A 236 3.89 -0.20 10.82
C GLN A 236 4.35 1.20 11.20
N TYR A 237 5.19 1.84 10.37
CA TYR A 237 5.63 3.21 10.58
C TYR A 237 4.44 4.20 10.59
N GLY A 238 3.45 3.99 9.74
CA GLY A 238 2.19 4.76 9.72
C GLY A 238 1.42 4.65 11.05
N LYS A 239 1.36 3.46 11.65
CA LYS A 239 0.72 3.27 12.97
C LYS A 239 1.50 3.97 14.08
N TRP A 240 2.81 3.79 14.11
CA TRP A 240 3.67 4.39 15.14
C TRP A 240 3.70 5.92 15.06
N SER A 241 3.74 6.49 13.85
CA SER A 241 3.65 7.93 13.64
C SER A 241 2.30 8.50 14.08
N ALA A 242 1.20 7.75 13.88
CA ALA A 242 -0.11 8.14 14.41
C ALA A 242 -0.14 8.17 15.95
N ILE A 243 0.47 7.17 16.60
CA ILE A 243 0.61 7.13 18.07
C ILE A 243 1.42 8.34 18.56
N LEU A 244 2.60 8.57 17.98
CA LEU A 244 3.44 9.71 18.33
C LEU A 244 2.70 11.05 18.17
N ARG A 245 1.96 11.23 17.07
CA ARG A 245 1.14 12.43 16.85
C ARG A 245 0.05 12.58 17.90
N ASN A 246 -0.57 11.48 18.33
CA ASN A 246 -1.56 11.51 19.42
C ASN A 246 -0.90 11.96 20.74
N LEU A 247 0.25 11.40 21.09
CA LEU A 247 1.01 11.79 22.28
C LEU A 247 1.40 13.28 22.24
N GLN A 248 1.84 13.78 21.07
CA GLN A 248 2.14 15.20 20.86
C GLN A 248 0.89 16.08 21.08
N ASN A 249 -0.25 15.69 20.51
CA ASN A 249 -1.51 16.41 20.72
C ASN A 249 -1.94 16.44 22.21
N LEU A 250 -1.73 15.34 22.95
CA LEU A 250 -1.99 15.29 24.39
C LEU A 250 -1.06 16.23 25.16
N ALA A 251 0.22 16.26 24.80
CA ALA A 251 1.19 17.18 25.40
C ALA A 251 0.84 18.65 25.12
N GLU A 252 0.43 18.98 23.89
CA GLU A 252 -0.05 20.31 23.49
C GLU A 252 -1.33 20.71 24.23
N ALA A 253 -2.25 19.76 24.46
CA ALA A 253 -3.44 19.96 25.28
C ALA A 253 -3.12 20.09 26.78
N GLY A 254 -1.85 20.00 27.18
CA GLY A 254 -1.40 20.08 28.56
C GLY A 254 -1.71 18.83 29.38
N LYS A 255 -2.05 17.70 28.76
CA LYS A 255 -2.36 16.42 29.43
C LYS A 255 -1.10 15.57 29.65
N TYR A 256 -0.11 16.14 30.34
CA TYR A 256 1.20 15.51 30.52
C TYR A 256 1.14 14.18 31.29
N MET A 257 0.21 14.06 32.25
CA MET A 257 0.00 12.80 32.97
C MET A 257 -0.35 11.65 32.03
N ASP A 258 -1.25 11.89 31.07
CA ASP A 258 -1.74 10.84 30.18
C ASP A 258 -0.62 10.37 29.24
N VAL A 259 0.17 11.32 28.73
CA VAL A 259 1.37 11.03 27.90
C VAL A 259 2.35 10.12 28.64
N VAL A 260 2.73 10.48 29.87
CA VAL A 260 3.70 9.69 30.65
C VAL A 260 3.14 8.30 30.96
N LYS A 261 1.85 8.19 31.31
CA LYS A 261 1.20 6.91 31.59
C LYS A 261 1.16 5.99 30.36
N GLU A 262 0.77 6.53 29.20
CA GLU A 262 0.69 5.78 27.94
C GLU A 262 2.08 5.29 27.51
N ILE A 263 3.11 6.12 27.63
CA ILE A 263 4.49 5.74 27.30
C ILE A 263 5.03 4.67 28.26
N GLU A 264 4.84 4.83 29.57
CA GLU A 264 5.43 3.91 30.55
C GLU A 264 4.66 2.60 30.72
N LYS A 265 3.38 2.54 30.32
CA LYS A 265 2.56 1.32 30.42
C LYS A 265 2.35 0.62 29.09
N ASP A 266 1.92 1.37 28.08
CA ASP A 266 1.41 0.78 26.84
C ASP A 266 2.53 0.59 25.81
N LEU A 267 3.57 1.44 25.87
CA LEU A 267 4.72 1.38 24.95
C LEU A 267 5.94 0.66 25.53
N SER A 268 5.92 0.27 26.80
CA SER A 268 7.05 -0.41 27.43
C SER A 268 7.29 -1.79 26.84
N GLY A 269 8.50 -2.04 26.34
CA GLY A 269 8.92 -3.35 25.84
C GLY A 269 8.43 -3.70 24.43
N LEU A 270 7.86 -2.75 23.70
CA LEU A 270 7.56 -2.90 22.27
C LEU A 270 8.82 -2.59 21.44
N ASP A 271 8.88 -3.15 20.23
CA ASP A 271 9.96 -2.87 19.27
C ASP A 271 9.54 -1.68 18.40
N LEU A 272 10.09 -0.50 18.70
CA LEU A 272 9.76 0.75 18.02
C LEU A 272 10.81 1.05 16.95
N PRO A 273 10.41 1.63 15.80
CA PRO A 273 11.38 2.19 14.86
C PRO A 273 12.24 3.26 15.54
N GLU A 274 13.56 3.16 15.39
CA GLU A 274 14.55 4.03 16.06
C GLU A 274 14.23 5.55 15.96
N PRO A 275 13.81 6.10 14.80
CA PRO A 275 13.44 7.52 14.73
C PRO A 275 12.23 7.88 15.62
N ILE A 276 11.25 6.99 15.72
CA ILE A 276 10.04 7.22 16.52
C ILE A 276 10.33 7.05 18.00
N GLU A 277 11.13 6.04 18.35
CA GLU A 277 11.56 5.79 19.71
C GLU A 277 12.27 7.02 20.29
N THR A 278 13.20 7.61 19.55
CA THR A 278 13.92 8.81 19.98
C THR A 278 12.99 10.00 20.23
N GLU A 279 11.99 10.22 19.36
CA GLU A 279 10.99 11.27 19.54
C GLU A 279 10.09 11.02 20.76
N ILE A 280 9.64 9.78 20.97
CA ILE A 280 8.83 9.39 22.14
C ILE A 280 9.61 9.59 23.44
N ILE A 281 10.89 9.19 23.47
CA ILE A 281 11.75 9.39 24.63
C ILE A 281 11.94 10.89 24.93
N ALA A 282 12.20 11.69 23.89
CA ALA A 282 12.34 13.14 24.04
C ALA A 282 11.06 13.77 24.59
N LEU A 283 9.90 13.40 24.03
CA LEU A 283 8.59 13.87 24.48
C LEU A 283 8.30 13.45 25.93
N ASN A 284 8.62 12.21 26.29
CA ASN A 284 8.44 11.70 27.65
C ASN A 284 9.27 12.50 28.65
N ASN A 285 10.55 12.73 28.34
CA ASN A 285 11.45 13.51 29.18
C ASN A 285 10.98 14.96 29.37
N GLU A 286 10.37 15.56 28.35
CA GLU A 286 9.77 16.89 28.46
C GLU A 286 8.49 16.89 29.33
N CYS A 287 7.67 15.83 29.21
CA CYS A 287 6.38 15.74 29.89
C CYS A 287 6.50 15.33 31.36
N LYS A 288 7.46 14.46 31.72
CA LYS A 288 7.70 13.97 33.09
C LYS A 288 7.67 15.06 34.17
N PRO A 289 8.49 16.13 34.12
CA PRO A 289 8.48 17.16 35.16
C PRO A 289 7.14 17.92 35.22
N LYS A 290 6.46 18.11 34.08
CA LYS A 290 5.16 18.80 34.02
C LYS A 290 4.03 17.92 34.56
N ALA A 291 4.15 16.60 34.39
CA ALA A 291 3.17 15.60 34.82
C ALA A 291 3.11 15.43 36.35
N VAL A 292 4.19 15.71 37.09
CA VAL A 292 4.29 15.52 38.56
C VAL A 292 3.09 16.11 39.29
N SER A 293 2.71 17.36 38.98
CA SER A 293 1.59 18.03 39.65
C SER A 293 0.24 17.38 39.34
N GLN A 294 0.02 16.94 38.10
CA GLN A 294 -1.21 16.30 37.64
C GLN A 294 -1.35 14.89 38.22
N LEU A 295 -0.28 14.10 38.17
CA LEU A 295 -0.20 12.78 38.76
C LEU A 295 -0.44 12.84 40.27
N TYR A 296 0.21 13.77 40.98
CA TYR A 296 -0.01 13.95 42.41
C TYR A 296 -1.48 14.28 42.72
N SER A 297 -2.07 15.21 41.97
CA SER A 297 -3.48 15.58 42.16
C SER A 297 -4.43 14.41 41.88
N SER A 298 -4.14 13.59 40.86
CA SER A 298 -4.89 12.38 40.54
C SER A 298 -4.78 11.35 41.66
N ALA A 299 -3.56 11.02 42.08
CA ALA A 299 -3.27 10.04 43.13
C ALA A 299 -3.95 10.42 44.46
N LYS A 300 -3.89 11.71 44.83
CA LYS A 300 -4.54 12.25 46.04
C LYS A 300 -6.06 12.16 45.96
N LYS A 301 -6.65 12.38 44.79
CA LYS A 301 -8.09 12.27 44.57
C LYS A 301 -8.56 10.82 44.70
N ILE A 302 -7.83 9.87 44.11
CA ILE A 302 -8.11 8.44 44.24
C ILE A 302 -8.03 8.02 45.71
N TYR A 303 -6.94 8.40 46.39
CA TYR A 303 -6.76 8.15 47.82
C TYR A 303 -7.96 8.67 48.62
N ALA A 304 -8.27 9.96 48.51
CA ALA A 304 -9.34 10.60 49.28
C ALA A 304 -10.73 10.01 48.99
N SER A 305 -10.99 9.55 47.76
CA SER A 305 -12.25 8.90 47.41
C SER A 305 -12.48 7.59 48.17
N ASN A 306 -11.40 6.95 48.65
CA ASN A 306 -11.44 5.68 49.34
C ASN A 306 -11.61 5.79 50.87
N ALA A 307 -11.82 7.00 51.42
CA ALA A 307 -11.90 7.23 52.86
C ALA A 307 -12.97 6.37 53.58
N ASN A 308 -14.11 6.16 52.90
CA ASN A 308 -15.25 5.41 53.45
C ASN A 308 -15.15 3.90 53.16
N ALA A 309 -14.82 3.54 51.92
CA ALA A 309 -14.83 2.15 51.47
C ALA A 309 -13.61 1.36 51.97
N ARG A 310 -12.44 2.02 52.07
CA ARG A 310 -11.16 1.42 52.47
C ARG A 310 -10.81 0.18 51.66
N ASP A 311 -11.13 0.20 50.37
CA ASP A 311 -10.85 -0.91 49.45
C ASP A 311 -9.33 -0.97 49.17
N PRO A 312 -8.65 -2.09 49.46
CA PRO A 312 -7.23 -2.26 49.16
C PRO A 312 -6.88 -2.04 47.68
N GLU A 313 -7.75 -2.39 46.74
CA GLU A 313 -7.48 -2.23 45.31
C GLU A 313 -7.47 -0.76 44.88
N VAL A 314 -8.33 0.07 45.50
CA VAL A 314 -8.33 1.52 45.26
C VAL A 314 -7.10 2.17 45.89
N TYR A 315 -6.64 1.68 47.06
CA TYR A 315 -5.36 2.10 47.61
C TYR A 315 -4.19 1.71 46.74
N LYS A 316 -4.21 0.52 46.12
CA LYS A 316 -3.20 0.09 45.16
C LYS A 316 -3.15 0.99 43.93
N GLN A 317 -4.30 1.35 43.35
CA GLN A 317 -4.34 2.30 42.24
C GLN A 317 -3.72 3.66 42.61
N SER A 318 -4.05 4.18 43.80
CA SER A 318 -3.44 5.40 44.31
C SER A 318 -1.94 5.25 44.57
N ALA A 319 -1.52 4.12 45.16
CA ALA A 319 -0.13 3.80 45.44
C ALA A 319 0.70 3.72 44.15
N ASP A 320 0.18 3.10 43.10
CA ASP A 320 0.86 2.99 41.80
C ASP A 320 1.10 4.38 41.18
N GLU A 321 0.13 5.30 41.27
CA GLU A 321 0.33 6.68 40.83
C GLU A 321 1.32 7.44 41.71
N TYR A 322 1.28 7.27 43.03
CA TYR A 322 2.27 7.87 43.92
C TYR A 322 3.68 7.34 43.67
N LYS A 323 3.84 6.03 43.45
CA LYS A 323 5.12 5.40 43.09
C LYS A 323 5.66 5.97 41.78
N MET A 324 4.79 6.17 40.79
CA MET A 324 5.17 6.82 39.53
C MET A 324 5.66 8.25 39.75
N VAL A 325 4.95 9.06 40.56
CA VAL A 325 5.37 10.43 40.89
C VAL A 325 6.72 10.46 41.60
N ILE A 326 6.88 9.61 42.63
CA ILE A 326 8.11 9.52 43.43
C ILE A 326 9.28 9.12 42.54
N ARG A 327 9.10 8.11 41.69
CA ARG A 327 10.11 7.69 40.72
C ARG A 327 10.53 8.83 39.79
N ILE A 328 9.59 9.58 39.23
CA ILE A 328 9.89 10.72 38.36
C ILE A 328 10.67 11.81 39.12
N ILE A 329 10.29 12.09 40.36
CA ILE A 329 11.00 13.05 41.23
C ILE A 329 12.44 12.60 41.46
N GLU A 330 12.65 11.33 41.79
CA GLU A 330 13.97 10.76 42.09
C GLU A 330 14.85 10.67 40.84
N GLU A 331 14.30 10.20 39.72
CA GLU A 331 14.99 10.08 38.43
C GLU A 331 15.49 11.44 37.93
N LEU A 332 14.67 12.48 38.07
CA LEU A 332 14.98 13.82 37.58
C LEU A 332 15.60 14.74 38.65
N GLY A 333 15.74 14.28 39.89
CA GLY A 333 16.24 15.09 41.01
C GLY A 333 15.41 16.34 41.31
N LEU A 334 14.08 16.25 41.16
CA LEU A 334 13.17 17.38 41.34
C LEU A 334 12.93 17.69 42.83
N THR A 335 12.67 18.96 43.12
CA THR A 335 12.33 19.44 44.48
C THR A 335 11.01 20.22 44.46
N PRO A 336 9.87 19.56 44.18
CA PRO A 336 8.60 20.25 44.10
C PRO A 336 8.18 20.76 45.49
N SER A 337 7.50 21.92 45.54
CA SER A 337 7.09 22.54 46.82
C SER A 337 6.23 21.64 47.73
N ASN A 338 5.54 20.67 47.15
CA ASN A 338 4.70 19.68 47.83
C ASN A 338 5.40 18.33 48.01
N MET A 339 6.73 18.24 47.91
CA MET A 339 7.50 17.00 48.04
C MET A 339 7.17 16.25 49.33
N ALA A 340 7.20 16.92 50.49
CA ALA A 340 6.85 16.29 51.77
C ALA A 340 5.42 15.74 51.78
N GLU A 341 4.45 16.41 51.15
CA GLU A 341 3.09 15.89 51.01
C GLU A 341 3.01 14.69 50.06
N ILE A 342 3.74 14.71 48.94
CA ILE A 342 3.80 13.59 47.98
C ILE A 342 4.28 12.32 48.68
N TYR A 343 5.42 12.40 49.39
CA TYR A 343 5.97 11.26 50.12
C TYR A 343 5.08 10.84 51.30
N TYR A 344 4.45 11.79 52.01
CA TYR A 344 3.57 11.46 53.13
C TYR A 344 2.31 10.69 52.67
N TYR A 345 1.56 11.23 51.72
CA TYR A 345 0.35 10.56 51.22
C TYR A 345 0.67 9.33 50.39
N GLY A 346 1.80 9.34 49.66
CA GLY A 346 2.33 8.17 48.96
C GLY A 346 2.64 7.03 49.91
N GLY A 347 3.38 7.29 50.99
CA GLY A 347 3.67 6.29 52.02
C GLY A 347 2.40 5.71 52.64
N LYS A 348 1.39 6.54 52.93
CA LYS A 348 0.09 6.06 53.42
C LYS A 348 -0.64 5.18 52.41
N ALA A 349 -0.70 5.60 51.14
CA ALA A 349 -1.36 4.84 50.08
C ALA A 349 -0.67 3.48 49.88
N ILE A 350 0.67 3.46 49.87
CA ILE A 350 1.48 2.25 49.72
C ILE A 350 1.22 1.29 50.88
N ALA A 351 1.34 1.75 52.13
CA ALA A 351 1.08 0.90 53.31
C ALA A 351 -0.34 0.31 53.30
N LEU A 352 -1.35 1.11 52.95
CA LEU A 352 -2.75 0.67 52.90
C LEU A 352 -3.06 -0.25 51.71
N SER A 353 -2.24 -0.22 50.65
CA SER A 353 -2.41 -1.11 49.49
C SER A 353 -2.00 -2.55 49.75
N LYS A 354 -1.10 -2.78 50.72
CA LYS A 354 -0.50 -4.09 51.04
C LYS A 354 0.05 -4.84 49.81
N SER A 355 0.47 -4.11 48.79
CA SER A 355 0.89 -4.63 47.48
C SER A 355 2.31 -4.17 47.13
N PRO A 356 3.18 -5.06 46.62
CA PRO A 356 2.92 -6.45 46.20
C PRO A 356 2.84 -7.48 47.34
N SER A 357 3.48 -7.21 48.46
CA SER A 357 3.30 -7.91 49.73
C SER A 357 3.13 -6.91 50.87
N GLU A 358 2.55 -7.32 52.00
CA GLU A 358 2.38 -6.45 53.16
C GLU A 358 3.73 -5.93 53.67
N GLN A 359 4.73 -6.81 53.78
CA GLN A 359 6.07 -6.44 54.23
C GLN A 359 6.76 -5.46 53.26
N ASP A 360 6.73 -5.72 51.95
CA ASP A 360 7.36 -4.83 50.97
C ASP A 360 6.70 -3.45 50.95
N ALA A 361 5.36 -3.42 51.10
CA ALA A 361 4.60 -2.18 51.17
C ALA A 361 4.92 -1.38 52.46
N GLU A 362 5.11 -2.06 53.58
CA GLU A 362 5.51 -1.41 54.85
C GLU A 362 6.92 -0.83 54.77
N GLU A 363 7.89 -1.59 54.27
CA GLU A 363 9.28 -1.12 54.10
C GLU A 363 9.34 0.09 53.16
N GLU A 364 8.61 0.05 52.05
CA GLU A 364 8.52 1.17 51.12
C GLU A 364 7.79 2.40 51.71
N ALA A 365 6.74 2.18 52.51
CA ALA A 365 6.05 3.25 53.19
C ALA A 365 6.92 3.93 54.26
N ILE A 366 7.68 3.16 55.03
CA ILE A 366 8.65 3.67 56.02
C ILE A 366 9.70 4.53 55.32
N ARG A 367 10.27 4.06 54.20
CA ARG A 367 11.21 4.85 53.38
C ARG A 367 10.61 6.20 52.98
N CYS A 368 9.34 6.22 52.58
CA CYS A 368 8.65 7.46 52.24
C CYS A 368 8.51 8.39 53.44
N PHE A 369 8.12 7.87 54.61
CA PHE A 369 7.99 8.65 55.84
C PHE A 369 9.34 9.20 56.33
N ASP A 370 10.41 8.42 56.26
CA ASP A 370 11.77 8.87 56.58
C ASP A 370 12.21 10.01 55.66
N THR A 371 11.80 9.97 54.39
CA THR A 371 12.08 11.05 53.43
C THR A 371 11.34 12.34 53.83
N VAL A 372 10.11 12.25 54.34
CA VAL A 372 9.37 13.41 54.89
C VAL A 372 10.10 14.00 56.10
N ILE A 373 10.55 13.16 57.03
CA ILE A 373 11.28 13.60 58.23
C ILE A 373 12.61 14.27 57.86
N SER A 374 13.32 13.69 56.89
CA SER A 374 14.63 14.18 56.46
C SER A 374 14.53 15.48 55.64
N SER A 375 13.47 15.63 54.84
CA SER A 375 13.26 16.81 53.99
C SER A 375 12.75 18.02 54.77
N GLU A 376 11.89 17.82 55.78
CA GLU A 376 11.35 18.90 56.60
C GLU A 376 11.44 18.62 58.12
N PRO A 377 12.66 18.61 58.70
CA PRO A 377 12.83 18.33 60.12
C PRO A 377 12.03 19.30 61.02
N GLY A 378 11.28 18.75 61.97
CA GLY A 378 10.49 19.54 62.93
C GLY A 378 9.15 20.06 62.39
N SER A 379 8.78 19.74 61.15
CA SER A 379 7.45 20.08 60.62
C SER A 379 6.35 19.21 61.26
N LYS A 380 5.09 19.67 61.17
CA LYS A 380 3.93 18.86 61.59
C LYS A 380 3.86 17.57 60.79
N LEU A 381 4.17 17.62 59.49
CA LEU A 381 4.20 16.45 58.62
C LEU A 381 5.30 15.46 59.06
N ALA A 382 6.49 15.92 59.42
CA ALA A 382 7.55 15.05 59.95
C ALA A 382 7.10 14.36 61.26
N SER A 383 6.43 15.08 62.15
CA SER A 383 5.87 14.49 63.38
C SER A 383 4.79 13.44 63.08
N TYR A 384 3.95 13.68 62.07
CA TYR A 384 2.94 12.71 61.63
C TYR A 384 3.56 11.50 60.94
N ALA A 385 4.61 11.70 60.14
CA ALA A 385 5.36 10.63 59.48
C ALA A 385 6.00 9.70 60.54
N GLN A 386 6.64 10.27 61.57
CA GLN A 386 7.21 9.49 62.67
C GLN A 386 6.14 8.67 63.40
N ALA A 387 4.94 9.23 63.61
CA ALA A 387 3.84 8.49 64.22
C ALA A 387 3.38 7.31 63.36
N ARG A 388 3.40 7.44 62.02
CA ARG A 388 3.07 6.34 61.09
C ARG A 388 4.13 5.25 61.08
N ILE A 389 5.41 5.62 61.13
CA ILE A 389 6.52 4.65 61.27
C ILE A 389 6.32 3.82 62.54
N ASN A 390 6.09 4.47 63.68
CA ASN A 390 5.86 3.78 64.95
C ASN A 390 4.63 2.85 64.93
N GLU A 391 3.57 3.22 64.19
CA GLU A 391 2.40 2.37 63.99
C GLU A 391 2.78 1.09 63.22
N LEU A 392 3.46 1.23 62.08
CA LEU A 392 3.91 0.10 61.25
C LEU A 392 4.87 -0.83 61.99
N GLU A 393 5.89 -0.28 62.65
CA GLU A 393 6.85 -1.08 63.45
C GLU A 393 6.17 -1.83 64.61
N SER A 394 5.07 -1.30 65.12
CA SER A 394 4.27 -1.96 66.17
C SER A 394 3.24 -2.97 65.65
N GLY A 395 3.20 -3.21 64.33
CA GLY A 395 2.23 -4.08 63.66
C GLY A 395 0.80 -3.53 63.68
N LYS A 396 0.63 -2.21 63.83
CA LYS A 396 -0.68 -1.55 63.80
C LYS A 396 -0.98 -1.04 62.41
N GLU A 397 -2.22 -1.24 61.98
CA GLU A 397 -2.69 -0.72 60.72
C GLU A 397 -2.77 0.83 60.75
N ILE A 398 -2.22 1.45 59.70
CA ILE A 398 -2.27 2.90 59.53
C ILE A 398 -3.71 3.34 59.29
N LYS A 399 -4.06 4.52 59.82
CA LYS A 399 -5.35 5.16 59.52
C LYS A 399 -5.31 5.91 58.18
N HIS A 400 -6.45 5.88 57.48
CA HIS A 400 -6.75 6.74 56.34
C HIS A 400 -6.46 8.22 56.63
#